data_AF-I2JBJ7-F1
#
_entry.id   AF-I2JBJ7-F1
#
_cell.length_a   1.000
_cell.length_b   1.000
_cell.length_c   1.000
_cell.angle_alpha   90.00
_cell.angle_beta   90.00
_cell.angle_gamma   90.00
#
_symmetry.space_group_name_H-M   'P 1'
#
loop_
_entity.id
_entity.type
_entity.pdbx_description
1 polymer ?
#
loop_
_entity_poly.entity_id
_entity_poly.type
_entity_poly.pdbx_seq_one_letter_code
_entity_poly.pdbx_strand_id
1 'polypeptide(L)' 'MKASDLNQALHDHFSEEELANCFSIRGYKLTPKGEQALKGHQAIIDRHPKKNL' A
#
# COMPACT_ATOMS: atom_id res chain seq x y z
N MET A 1 -10.02 -9.88 -26.68
CA MET A 1 -9.89 -10.36 -25.30
C MET A 1 -10.71 -9.45 -24.40
N LYS A 2 -11.55 -9.99 -23.52
CA LYS A 2 -12.28 -9.15 -22.56
C LYS A 2 -11.35 -8.81 -21.40
N ALA A 3 -11.65 -7.73 -20.69
CA ALA A 3 -10.86 -7.32 -19.51
C ALA A 3 -10.83 -8.43 -18.45
N SER A 4 -11.90 -9.22 -18.32
CA SER A 4 -11.97 -10.38 -17.43
C SER A 4 -10.90 -11.43 -17.75
N ASP A 5 -10.71 -11.72 -19.04
CA ASP A 5 -9.81 -12.77 -19.49
C ASP A 5 -8.34 -12.35 -19.28
N LEU A 6 -8.07 -11.05 -19.46
CA LEU A 6 -6.76 -10.46 -19.16
C LEU A 6 -6.44 -10.52 -17.67
N ASN A 7 -7.39 -10.12 -16.82
CA ASN A 7 -7.17 -10.12 -15.38
C ASN A 7 -6.90 -11.53 -14.85
N GLN A 8 -7.63 -12.53 -15.37
CA GLN A 8 -7.38 -13.92 -14.99
C GLN A 8 -5.98 -14.38 -15.41
N ALA A 9 -5.57 -14.11 -16.66
CA ALA A 9 -4.24 -14.46 -17.13
C ALA A 9 -3.13 -13.74 -16.34
N LEU A 10 -3.35 -12.49 -15.91
CA LEU A 10 -2.41 -11.77 -15.05
C LEU A 10 -2.28 -12.44 -13.68
N HIS A 11 -3.39 -12.87 -13.07
CA HIS A 11 -3.36 -13.59 -11.79
C HIS A 11 -2.74 -14.98 -11.88
N ASP A 12 -2.92 -15.68 -13.00
CA ASP A 12 -2.40 -17.04 -13.19
C ASP A 12 -0.87 -17.06 -13.41
N HIS A 13 -0.29 -15.96 -13.89
CA HIS A 13 1.11 -15.89 -14.29
C HIS A 13 1.98 -14.95 -13.45
N PHE A 14 1.38 -14.01 -12.71
CA PHE A 14 2.12 -13.02 -11.93
C PHE A 14 1.51 -12.82 -10.54
N SER A 15 2.36 -12.64 -9.55
CA SER A 15 1.99 -12.12 -8.24
C SER A 15 1.83 -10.59 -8.27
N GLU A 16 1.11 -10.03 -7.28
CA GLU A 16 0.98 -8.57 -7.16
C GLU A 16 2.33 -7.87 -6.94
N GLU A 17 3.25 -8.50 -6.21
CA GLU A 17 4.60 -7.98 -5.97
C GLU A 17 5.42 -7.88 -7.26
N GLU A 18 5.32 -8.89 -8.14
CA GLU A 18 6.00 -8.89 -9.44
C GLU A 18 5.43 -7.81 -10.36
N LEU A 19 4.10 -7.66 -10.41
CA LEU A 19 3.45 -6.62 -11.19
C LEU A 19 3.78 -5.21 -10.67
N ALA A 20 3.86 -5.03 -9.35
CA ALA A 20 4.23 -3.74 -8.75
C ALA A 20 5.62 -3.26 -9.16
N ASN A 21 6.53 -4.17 -9.56
CA ASN A 21 7.84 -3.80 -10.08
C ASN A 21 7.80 -3.32 -11.55
N CYS A 22 6.72 -3.62 -12.29
CA CYS A 22 6.58 -3.20 -13.68
C CYS A 22 6.21 -1.72 -13.84
N PHE A 23 5.76 -1.05 -12.78
CA PHE A 23 5.35 0.34 -12.83
C PHE A 23 5.63 1.09 -11.54
N SER A 24 6.13 2.31 -11.66
CA SER A 24 6.28 3.21 -10.52
C SER A 24 4.91 3.74 -10.09
N ILE A 25 4.42 3.28 -8.95
CA ILE A 25 3.22 3.85 -8.34
C ILE A 25 3.58 5.24 -7.80
N ARG A 26 2.95 6.29 -8.33
CA ARG A 26 3.05 7.62 -7.74
C ARG A 26 2.26 7.63 -6.43
N GLY A 27 2.94 7.86 -5.32
CA GLY A 27 2.34 7.92 -4.00
C GLY A 27 3.12 8.78 -3.03
N TYR A 28 2.55 9.01 -1.86
CA TYR A 28 3.24 9.65 -0.75
C TYR A 28 3.82 8.56 0.15
N LYS A 29 5.12 8.69 0.45
CA LYS A 29 5.79 7.87 1.46
C LYS A 29 6.25 8.78 2.59
N LEU A 30 6.21 8.26 3.82
CA LEU A 30 6.81 8.97 4.95
C LEU A 30 8.30 9.19 4.68
N THR A 31 8.77 10.40 4.98
CA THR A 31 10.21 10.67 5.04
C THR A 31 10.77 10.05 6.33
N PRO A 32 12.09 9.85 6.45
CA PRO A 32 12.70 9.37 7.69
C PRO A 32 12.30 10.21 8.92
N LYS A 33 12.18 11.53 8.74
CA LYS A 33 11.66 12.44 9.77
C LYS A 33 10.20 12.13 10.14
N GLY A 34 9.37 11.86 9.14
CA GLY A 34 7.97 11.45 9.34
C GLY A 34 7.86 10.13 10.10
N GLU A 35 8.69 9.14 9.79
CA GLU A 35 8.73 7.86 10.51
C GLU A 35 9.14 8.04 11.97
N GLN A 36 10.17 8.84 12.24
CA GLN A 36 10.59 9.16 13.62
C GLN A 36 9.50 9.92 14.39
N ALA A 37 8.85 10.89 13.75
CA ALA A 37 7.75 11.64 14.36
C ALA A 37 6.59 10.71 14.73
N LEU A 38 6.26 9.73 13.87
CA LEU A 38 5.20 8.76 14.14
C LEU A 38 5.55 7.87 15.34
N LYS A 39 6.78 7.34 15.38
CA LYS A 39 7.28 6.51 16.49
C LYS A 39 7.35 7.27 17.82
N GLY A 40 7.77 8.54 17.77
CA GLY A 40 7.92 9.38 18.96
C GLY A 40 6.60 9.85 19.58
N HIS A 41 5.49 9.78 18.85
CA HIS A 41 4.18 10.30 19.28
C HIS A 41 3.09 9.23 19.25
N GLN A 42 3.43 7.99 19.61
CA GLN A 42 2.48 6.86 19.63
C GLN A 42 1.20 7.17 20.42
N ALA A 43 1.30 7.93 21.52
CA ALA A 43 0.16 8.35 22.33
C ALA A 43 -0.91 9.15 21.55
N ILE A 44 -0.52 9.89 20.50
CA ILE A 44 -1.47 10.61 19.63
C ILE A 44 -2.25 9.61 18.76
N ILE A 45 -1.56 8.59 18.23
CA ILE A 45 -2.17 7.53 17.42
C ILE A 45 -3.16 6.73 18.26
N ASP A 46 -2.77 6.39 19.49
CA ASP A 46 -3.60 5.59 20.39
C ASP A 46 -4.89 6.33 20.80
N ARG A 47 -4.82 7.66 20.90
CA ARG A 47 -5.97 8.52 21.21
C ARG A 47 -6.84 8.82 19.98
N HIS A 48 -6.33 8.60 18.78
CA HIS A 48 -7.10 8.86 17.56
C HIS A 48 -8.31 7.92 17.52
N PRO A 49 -9.54 8.42 17.25
CA PRO A 49 -10.71 7.58 17.11
C PRO A 49 -10.45 6.48 16.08
N LYS A 50 -10.51 5.22 16.51
CA LYS A 50 -10.37 4.08 15.62
C LYS A 50 -11.74 3.77 15.04
N LYS A 51 -11.81 3.50 13.74
CA LYS A 51 -13.02 2.91 13.17
C LYS A 51 -13.15 1.51 13.76
N ASN A 52 -14.31 1.20 14.33
CA ASN A 52 -14.68 -0.18 14.62
C ASN A 52 -14.94 -0.83 13.26
N LEU A 53 -14.00 -1.65 12.78
CA LEU A 53 -14.18 -2.50 11.60
C LEU A 53 -14.75 -3.84 12.04
#